data_AF-H0J0V8-F1
#
_entry.id   AF-H0J0V8-F1
#
_cell.length_a   1.000
_cell.length_b   1.000
_cell.length_c   1.000
_cell.angle_alpha   90.00
_cell.angle_beta   90.00
_cell.angle_gamma   90.00
#
_symmetry.space_group_name_H-M   'P 1'
#
loop_
_entity.id
_entity.type
_entity.pdbx_description
1 polymer ?
#
loop_
_entity_poly.entity_id
_entity_poly.type
_entity_poly.pdbx_seq_one_letter_code
_entity_poly.pdbx_strand_id
1 'polypeptide(L)'
;MTQLVRQVMGNMTVRLSWGLVLATFSLLIVLACGMGLYALHHGAAIVQATSDLQSQQTAFTEFSAQVRWVLIGVVVMTVLTVVVVIWGVTANVLRPLDNLVGYFERMAQGDLNQQITSPGNNEIGRLYNAMAHMQGSLSETVGVVRQSGASIFERSQHIASGNNDLSSRTEQQASSLEETASSMEQLASTVGHNADNARQASQLAGDATLTARRSGEEVGNIVETMQEISASSHQVADIITVIDNIAFQTNILALNASVEAARAGEHGKGFAVVAQEVRSLASRSANAAKEIRTLIDASLGKVDAGTQRVNHAGQTMQDLVAAVQRVSDIMDEIAAASEEQSNGIGQVNQAVAQMDQVVQQNAQLVQQAARSANELESEAARLREAVERFRVSGASTAPLTTRPILPSATPRPAKVVTTKTPVDEWEAF
;
A
#
# COMPACT_ATOMS: atom_id res chain seq x y z
N MET A 1 -34.99 68.65 32.37
CA MET A 1 -33.54 68.47 32.55
C MET A 1 -32.91 68.50 31.16
N THR A 2 -32.17 69.57 30.84
CA THR A 2 -31.63 69.87 29.50
C THR A 2 -30.60 68.81 29.06
N GLN A 3 -30.49 68.52 27.76
CA GLN A 3 -29.53 67.55 27.21
C GLN A 3 -28.08 67.80 27.69
N LEU A 4 -27.72 69.07 27.86
CA LEU A 4 -26.45 69.51 28.46
C LEU A 4 -26.21 68.93 29.86
N VAL A 5 -27.23 68.89 30.72
CA VAL A 5 -27.11 68.38 32.09
C VAL A 5 -26.93 66.86 32.09
N ARG A 6 -27.56 66.15 31.14
CA ARG A 6 -27.40 64.70 30.98
C ARG A 6 -26.02 64.35 30.39
N GLN A 7 -25.50 65.16 29.47
CA GLN A 7 -24.17 65.00 28.87
C GLN A 7 -23.04 65.32 29.86
N VAL A 8 -23.20 66.38 30.66
CA VAL A 8 -22.27 66.73 31.74
C VAL A 8 -22.26 65.64 32.82
N MET A 9 -23.44 65.12 33.22
CA MET A 9 -23.51 64.03 34.18
C MET A 9 -22.97 62.69 33.65
N GLY A 10 -23.17 62.36 32.37
CA GLY A 10 -22.66 61.14 31.76
C GLY A 10 -21.13 61.08 31.66
N ASN A 11 -20.48 62.24 31.59
CA ASN A 11 -19.02 62.37 31.61
C ASN A 11 -18.45 62.69 33.00
N MET A 12 -19.30 62.85 34.01
CA MET A 12 -18.86 63.16 35.36
C MET A 12 -18.31 61.89 36.00
N THR A 13 -17.02 61.89 36.33
CA THR A 13 -16.39 60.78 37.05
C THR A 13 -16.98 60.66 38.45
N VAL A 14 -16.98 59.45 39.00
CA VAL A 14 -17.43 59.22 40.39
C VAL A 14 -16.63 60.11 41.36
N ARG A 15 -15.35 60.36 41.04
CA ARG A 15 -14.47 61.28 41.76
C ARG A 15 -14.91 62.74 41.69
N LEU A 16 -15.31 63.23 40.52
CA LEU A 16 -15.79 64.61 40.37
C LEU A 16 -17.14 64.81 41.07
N SER A 17 -18.02 63.80 41.01
CA SER A 17 -19.29 63.81 41.75
C SER A 17 -19.06 63.88 43.26
N TRP A 18 -18.18 63.06 43.82
CA TRP A 18 -17.82 63.11 45.25
C TRP A 18 -17.15 64.41 45.65
N GLY A 19 -16.26 64.95 44.80
CA GLY A 19 -15.62 66.25 45.04
C GLY A 19 -16.64 67.39 45.14
N LEU A 20 -17.65 67.39 44.26
CA LEU A 20 -18.71 68.41 44.28
C LEU A 20 -19.59 68.30 45.53
N VAL A 21 -19.89 67.08 45.98
CA VAL A 21 -20.65 66.83 47.22
C VAL A 21 -19.89 67.26 48.46
N LEU A 22 -18.60 66.93 48.54
CA LEU A 22 -17.75 67.36 49.66
C LEU A 22 -17.59 68.88 49.68
N ALA A 23 -17.50 69.53 48.52
CA ALA A 23 -17.44 70.98 48.41
C ALA A 23 -18.74 71.67 48.86
N THR A 24 -19.91 71.17 48.43
CA THR A 24 -21.21 71.73 48.86
C THR A 24 -21.45 71.51 50.35
N PHE A 25 -21.09 70.34 50.88
CA PHE A 25 -21.19 70.06 52.31
C PHE A 25 -20.24 70.94 53.13
N SER A 26 -19.01 71.16 52.67
CA SER A 26 -18.06 72.08 53.31
C SER A 26 -18.57 73.52 53.31
N LEU A 27 -19.16 73.97 52.21
CA LEU A 27 -19.80 75.30 52.11
C LEU A 27 -20.95 75.43 53.12
N LEU A 28 -21.80 74.41 53.25
CA LEU A 28 -22.91 74.40 54.21
C LEU A 28 -22.41 74.46 55.66
N ILE A 29 -21.35 73.73 56.00
CA ILE A 29 -20.71 73.79 57.32
C ILE A 29 -20.17 75.20 57.60
N VAL A 30 -19.45 75.79 56.64
CA VAL A 30 -18.90 77.15 56.79
C VAL A 30 -20.02 78.18 56.98
N LEU A 31 -21.11 78.07 56.23
CA LEU A 31 -22.28 78.94 56.37
C LEU A 31 -22.97 78.76 57.74
N ALA A 32 -23.14 77.52 58.21
CA ALA A 32 -23.72 77.24 59.50
C ALA A 32 -22.86 77.75 60.67
N CYS A 33 -21.55 77.51 60.62
CA CYS A 33 -20.59 78.02 61.60
C CYS A 33 -20.52 79.55 61.60
N GLY A 34 -20.47 80.18 60.42
CA GLY A 34 -20.49 81.63 60.28
C GLY A 34 -21.78 82.26 60.83
N MET A 35 -22.92 81.62 60.59
CA MET A 35 -24.19 82.02 61.19
C MET A 35 -24.19 81.86 62.72
N GLY A 36 -23.63 80.78 63.26
CA GLY A 36 -23.50 80.60 64.71
C GLY A 36 -22.69 81.72 65.37
N LEU A 37 -21.59 82.13 64.74
CA LEU A 37 -20.78 83.27 65.19
C LEU A 37 -21.52 84.60 65.10
N TYR A 38 -22.23 84.85 63.99
CA TYR A 38 -23.08 86.02 63.81
C TYR A 38 -24.16 86.10 64.90
N ALA A 39 -24.78 84.96 65.21
CA ALA A 39 -25.85 84.87 66.20
C ALA A 39 -25.33 85.19 67.62
N LEU A 40 -24.15 84.69 67.98
CA LEU A 40 -23.53 84.98 69.28
C LEU A 40 -23.11 86.45 69.41
N HIS A 41 -22.56 87.06 68.36
CA HIS A 41 -22.09 88.44 68.41
C HIS A 41 -23.25 89.46 68.46
N HIS A 42 -24.27 89.29 67.61
CA HIS A 42 -25.44 90.17 67.60
C HIS A 42 -26.36 89.94 68.80
N GLY A 43 -26.46 88.70 69.31
CA GLY A 43 -27.18 88.41 70.54
C GLY A 43 -26.59 89.12 71.75
N ALA A 44 -25.25 89.17 71.87
CA ALA A 44 -24.57 89.91 72.93
C ALA A 44 -24.80 91.43 72.85
N ALA A 45 -24.85 91.99 71.63
CA ALA A 45 -25.08 93.42 71.41
C ALA A 45 -26.51 93.87 71.79
N ILE A 46 -27.54 93.05 71.51
CA ILE A 46 -28.94 93.35 71.85
C ILE A 46 -29.18 93.33 73.37
N VAL A 47 -28.44 92.51 74.13
CA VAL A 47 -28.56 92.43 75.59
C VAL A 47 -27.91 93.62 76.31
N GLN A 48 -26.90 94.26 75.71
CA GLN A 48 -26.17 95.37 76.32
C GLN A 48 -26.72 96.77 75.94
N ALA A 49 -27.49 96.90 74.86
CA ALA A 49 -27.82 98.20 74.25
C ALA A 49 -29.12 98.87 74.76
N THR A 50 -29.98 98.20 75.53
CA THR A 50 -31.33 98.72 75.85
C THR A 50 -31.72 98.49 77.31
N SER A 51 -32.04 99.56 78.05
CA SER A 51 -32.49 99.53 79.47
C SER A 51 -34.00 99.35 79.66
N ASP A 52 -34.74 99.19 78.56
CA ASP A 52 -36.20 99.09 78.53
C ASP A 52 -36.64 97.68 78.12
N LEU A 53 -37.34 96.99 79.04
CA LEU A 53 -37.72 95.57 78.93
C LEU A 53 -38.57 95.28 77.67
N GLN A 54 -39.37 96.25 77.24
CA GLN A 54 -40.31 96.07 76.13
C GLN A 54 -39.63 96.16 74.76
N SER A 55 -38.62 97.02 74.61
CA SER A 55 -37.81 97.15 73.38
C SER A 55 -36.74 96.06 73.25
N GLN A 56 -36.24 95.54 74.38
CA GLN A 56 -35.38 94.36 74.41
C GLN A 56 -36.12 93.11 73.88
N GLN A 57 -37.41 92.98 74.23
CA GLN A 57 -38.24 91.85 73.82
C GLN A 57 -38.55 91.87 72.31
N THR A 58 -38.82 93.04 71.72
CA THR A 58 -39.09 93.17 70.27
C THR A 58 -37.84 92.94 69.42
N ALA A 59 -36.70 93.54 69.77
CA ALA A 59 -35.43 93.35 69.05
C ALA A 59 -34.96 91.88 69.08
N PHE A 60 -35.15 91.19 70.21
CA PHE A 60 -34.85 89.76 70.31
C PHE A 60 -35.81 88.90 69.45
N THR A 61 -37.10 89.25 69.39
CA THR A 61 -38.05 88.52 68.53
C THR A 61 -37.73 88.67 67.05
N GLU A 62 -37.36 89.85 66.56
CA GLU A 62 -36.98 90.07 65.15
C GLU A 62 -35.68 89.33 64.79
N PHE A 63 -34.69 89.38 65.67
CA PHE A 63 -33.43 88.65 65.52
C PHE A 63 -33.62 87.13 65.52
N SER A 64 -34.41 86.59 66.46
CA SER A 64 -34.73 85.17 66.52
C SER A 64 -35.50 84.70 65.27
N ALA A 65 -36.35 85.56 64.69
CA ALA A 65 -37.06 85.26 63.46
C ALA A 65 -36.11 85.21 62.24
N GLN A 66 -35.14 86.12 62.13
CA GLN A 66 -34.13 86.11 61.07
C GLN A 66 -33.21 84.88 61.15
N VAL A 67 -32.69 84.56 62.34
CA VAL A 67 -31.86 83.36 62.57
C VAL A 67 -32.65 82.08 62.25
N ARG A 68 -33.94 82.01 62.63
CA ARG A 68 -34.80 80.86 62.33
C ARG A 68 -34.99 80.62 60.83
N TRP A 69 -35.23 81.67 60.03
CA TRP A 69 -35.43 81.51 58.58
C TRP A 69 -34.16 81.05 57.86
N VAL A 70 -32.99 81.52 58.28
CA VAL A 70 -31.73 81.07 57.68
C VAL A 70 -31.38 79.65 58.12
N LEU A 71 -31.62 79.27 59.39
CA LEU A 71 -31.48 77.88 59.84
C LEU A 71 -32.38 76.93 59.04
N ILE A 72 -33.64 77.31 58.81
CA ILE A 72 -34.55 76.57 57.92
C ILE A 72 -33.97 76.48 56.51
N GLY A 73 -33.43 77.59 55.98
CA GLY A 73 -32.76 77.61 54.68
C GLY A 73 -31.58 76.63 54.57
N VAL A 74 -30.72 76.57 55.60
CA VAL A 74 -29.58 75.63 55.66
C VAL A 74 -30.06 74.19 55.72
N VAL A 75 -31.11 73.89 56.51
CA VAL A 75 -31.70 72.54 56.58
C VAL A 75 -32.30 72.13 55.24
N VAL A 76 -33.06 73.01 54.59
CA VAL A 76 -33.66 72.77 53.27
C VAL A 76 -32.58 72.52 52.22
N MET A 77 -31.52 73.34 52.20
CA MET A 77 -30.39 73.16 51.29
C MET A 77 -29.64 71.87 51.53
N THR A 78 -29.53 71.44 52.79
CA THR A 78 -28.91 70.15 53.13
C THR A 78 -29.77 68.99 52.62
N VAL A 79 -31.08 69.02 52.85
CA VAL A 79 -32.02 67.99 52.36
C VAL A 79 -32.02 67.94 50.82
N LEU A 80 -32.06 69.09 50.15
CA LEU A 80 -31.96 69.18 48.69
C LEU A 80 -30.66 68.57 48.17
N THR A 81 -29.53 68.85 48.83
CA THR A 81 -28.23 68.27 48.47
C THR A 81 -28.26 66.75 48.61
N VAL A 82 -28.80 66.22 49.71
CA VAL A 82 -28.92 64.76 49.93
C VAL A 82 -29.78 64.11 48.84
N VAL A 83 -30.93 64.69 48.49
CA VAL A 83 -31.82 64.17 47.44
C VAL A 83 -31.11 64.14 46.08
N VAL A 84 -30.40 65.22 45.72
CA VAL A 84 -29.64 65.29 44.45
C VAL A 84 -28.52 64.26 44.41
N VAL A 85 -27.82 64.04 45.53
CA VAL A 85 -26.75 63.03 45.62
C VAL A 85 -27.31 61.62 45.50
N ILE A 86 -28.35 61.28 46.26
CA ILE A 86 -28.99 59.96 46.17
C ILE A 86 -29.47 59.71 44.75
N TRP A 87 -30.14 60.69 44.14
CA TRP A 87 -30.62 60.58 42.77
C TRP A 87 -29.47 60.43 41.76
N GLY A 88 -28.41 61.24 41.87
CA GLY A 88 -27.23 61.19 41.00
C GLY A 88 -26.45 59.89 41.10
N VAL A 89 -26.20 59.40 42.33
CA VAL A 89 -25.53 58.12 42.59
C VAL A 89 -26.39 56.95 42.09
N THR A 90 -27.70 56.99 42.32
CA THR A 90 -28.60 55.94 41.83
C THR A 90 -28.63 55.90 40.30
N ALA A 91 -28.72 57.06 39.64
CA ALA A 91 -28.83 57.16 38.19
C ALA A 91 -27.50 56.86 37.46
N ASN A 92 -26.37 57.32 37.99
CA ASN A 92 -25.07 57.23 37.29
C ASN A 92 -24.17 56.09 37.79
N VAL A 93 -24.47 55.48 38.94
CA VAL A 93 -23.68 54.38 39.51
C VAL A 93 -24.51 53.12 39.70
N LEU A 94 -25.57 53.14 40.53
CA LEU A 94 -26.30 51.90 40.85
C LEU A 94 -27.03 51.30 39.63
N ARG A 95 -27.78 52.10 38.86
CA ARG A 95 -28.51 51.59 37.69
C ARG A 95 -27.59 51.01 36.60
N PRO A 96 -26.50 51.67 36.19
CA PRO A 96 -25.53 51.06 35.26
C PRO A 96 -24.86 49.80 35.81
N LEU A 97 -24.55 49.74 37.11
CA LEU A 97 -23.99 48.53 37.73
C LEU A 97 -25.00 47.37 37.72
N ASP A 98 -26.28 47.63 38.00
CA ASP A 98 -27.35 46.63 37.93
C ASP A 98 -27.51 46.07 36.51
N ASN A 99 -27.45 46.94 35.50
CA ASN A 99 -27.43 46.53 34.10
C ASN A 99 -26.20 45.65 33.76
N LEU A 100 -25.01 45.99 34.28
CA LEU A 100 -23.80 45.17 34.12
C LEU A 100 -23.97 43.77 34.73
N VAL A 101 -24.57 43.68 35.91
CA VAL A 101 -24.91 42.39 36.54
C VAL A 101 -25.81 41.57 35.62
N GLY A 102 -26.83 42.18 35.02
CA GLY A 102 -27.71 41.51 34.06
C GLY A 102 -26.97 40.99 32.82
N TYR A 103 -25.94 41.68 32.33
CA TYR A 103 -25.09 41.18 31.24
C TYR A 103 -24.22 39.99 31.70
N PHE A 104 -23.67 40.01 32.91
CA PHE A 104 -22.93 38.88 33.47
C PHE A 104 -23.79 37.64 33.67
N GLU A 105 -25.01 37.79 34.19
CA GLU A 105 -25.95 36.67 34.37
C GLU A 105 -26.29 36.01 33.03
N ARG A 106 -26.53 36.81 31.99
CA ARG A 106 -26.76 36.30 30.63
C ARG A 106 -25.53 35.61 30.05
N MET A 107 -24.34 36.18 30.24
CA MET A 107 -23.08 35.56 29.82
C MET A 107 -22.84 34.22 30.53
N ALA A 108 -23.14 34.13 31.82
CA ALA A 108 -23.07 32.89 32.61
C ALA A 108 -24.09 31.84 32.14
N GLN A 109 -25.24 32.27 31.62
CA GLN A 109 -26.23 31.39 30.97
C GLN A 109 -25.84 30.98 29.54
N GLY A 110 -24.80 31.60 28.97
CA GLY A 110 -24.30 31.32 27.63
C GLY A 110 -24.77 32.29 26.54
N ASP A 111 -25.49 33.36 26.85
CA ASP A 111 -25.87 34.36 25.84
C ASP A 111 -24.74 35.39 25.61
N LEU A 112 -23.97 35.19 24.54
CA LEU A 112 -22.89 36.08 24.08
C LEU A 112 -23.32 36.96 22.90
N ASN A 113 -24.60 36.92 22.51
CA ASN A 113 -25.10 37.59 21.30
C ASN A 113 -25.53 39.05 21.56
N GLN A 114 -25.49 39.50 22.82
CA GLN A 114 -25.96 40.81 23.24
C GLN A 114 -24.90 41.87 22.98
N GLN A 115 -25.24 42.96 22.29
CA GLN A 115 -24.35 44.11 22.20
C GLN A 115 -24.30 44.87 23.54
N ILE A 116 -23.13 44.91 24.16
CA ILE A 116 -22.87 45.70 25.36
C ILE A 116 -22.55 47.14 24.92
N THR A 117 -23.48 48.06 25.16
CA THR A 117 -23.29 49.48 24.84
C THR A 117 -22.89 50.27 26.08
N SER A 118 -21.76 51.00 26.01
CA SER A 118 -21.30 51.81 27.14
C SER A 118 -22.10 53.12 27.24
N PRO A 119 -22.66 53.46 28.42
CA PRO A 119 -23.45 54.67 28.61
C PRO A 119 -22.63 55.98 28.72
N GLY A 120 -21.28 55.91 28.76
CA GLY A 120 -20.43 57.09 28.89
C GLY A 120 -18.92 56.77 28.93
N ASN A 121 -18.07 57.79 29.14
CA ASN A 121 -16.59 57.64 29.16
C ASN A 121 -15.98 57.73 30.57
N ASN A 122 -16.76 57.46 31.61
CA ASN A 122 -16.32 57.48 33.01
C ASN A 122 -15.85 56.09 33.49
N GLU A 123 -15.57 55.93 34.79
CA GLU A 123 -15.10 54.65 35.36
C GLU A 123 -16.07 53.49 35.11
N ILE A 124 -17.39 53.76 35.11
CA ILE A 124 -18.43 52.78 34.78
C ILE A 124 -18.38 52.43 33.29
N GLY A 125 -18.22 53.43 32.43
CA GLY A 125 -18.04 53.20 30.99
C GLY A 125 -16.82 52.34 30.64
N ARG A 126 -15.72 52.50 31.40
CA ARG A 126 -14.55 51.60 31.29
C ARG A 126 -14.88 50.16 31.66
N LEU A 127 -15.73 49.94 32.67
CA LEU A 127 -16.18 48.60 33.06
C LEU A 127 -17.06 47.95 31.98
N TYR A 128 -17.96 48.72 31.35
CA TYR A 128 -18.71 48.29 30.17
C TYR A 128 -17.80 47.88 29.03
N ASN A 129 -16.80 48.69 28.70
CA ASN A 129 -15.85 48.39 27.63
C ASN A 129 -15.01 47.14 27.93
N ALA A 130 -14.53 46.97 29.16
CA ALA A 130 -13.79 45.78 29.57
C ALA A 130 -14.66 44.52 29.50
N MET A 131 -15.94 44.60 29.88
CA MET A 131 -16.90 43.50 29.76
C MET A 131 -17.22 43.18 28.30
N ALA A 132 -17.39 44.19 27.44
CA ALA A 132 -17.58 44.01 26.01
C ALA A 132 -16.39 43.30 25.36
N HIS A 133 -15.17 43.68 25.76
CA HIS A 133 -13.95 43.01 25.29
C HIS A 133 -13.90 41.54 25.74
N MET A 134 -14.22 41.26 27.01
CA MET A 134 -14.31 39.90 27.55
C MET A 134 -15.34 39.04 26.81
N GLN A 135 -16.54 39.59 26.56
CA GLN A 135 -17.59 38.93 25.78
C GLN A 135 -17.08 38.62 24.35
N GLY A 136 -16.43 39.58 23.70
CA GLY A 136 -15.85 39.41 22.37
C GLY A 136 -14.83 38.28 22.31
N SER A 137 -13.86 38.26 23.23
CA SER A 137 -12.85 37.20 23.29
C SER A 137 -13.45 35.82 23.61
N LEU A 138 -14.46 35.75 24.49
CA LEU A 138 -15.15 34.50 24.79
C LEU A 138 -15.96 34.00 23.58
N SER A 139 -16.65 34.92 22.89
CA SER A 139 -17.38 34.66 21.65
C SER A 139 -16.46 34.13 20.54
N GLU A 140 -15.30 34.76 20.35
CA GLU A 140 -14.28 34.30 19.39
C GLU A 140 -13.76 32.91 19.75
N THR A 141 -13.43 32.66 21.02
CA THR A 141 -12.95 31.36 21.50
C THR A 141 -14.00 30.26 21.27
N VAL A 142 -15.27 30.53 21.61
CA VAL A 142 -16.39 29.60 21.34
C VAL A 142 -16.55 29.34 19.84
N GLY A 143 -16.41 30.38 19.01
CA GLY A 143 -16.45 30.26 17.55
C GLY A 143 -15.35 29.34 17.01
N VAL A 144 -14.11 29.53 17.47
CA VAL A 144 -12.96 28.68 17.11
C VAL A 144 -13.21 27.24 17.54
N VAL A 145 -13.62 26.99 18.79
CA VAL A 145 -13.89 25.62 19.28
C VAL A 145 -14.99 24.94 18.46
N ARG A 146 -16.07 25.66 18.11
CA ARG A 146 -17.15 25.12 17.27
C ARG A 146 -16.66 24.75 15.88
N GLN A 147 -15.87 25.61 15.25
CA GLN A 147 -15.32 25.36 13.91
C GLN A 147 -14.30 24.21 13.93
N SER A 148 -13.41 24.17 14.92
CA SER A 148 -12.46 23.08 15.12
C SER A 148 -13.18 21.75 15.37
N GLY A 149 -14.20 21.72 16.22
CA GLY A 149 -15.01 20.52 16.47
C GLY A 149 -15.69 19.99 15.20
N ALA A 150 -16.29 20.88 14.40
CA ALA A 150 -16.88 20.49 13.11
C ALA A 150 -15.83 19.92 12.14
N SER A 151 -14.63 20.52 12.08
CA SER A 151 -13.55 20.01 11.23
C SER A 151 -13.00 18.66 11.71
N ILE A 152 -12.85 18.45 13.03
CA ILE A 152 -12.42 17.16 13.58
C ILE A 152 -13.45 16.07 13.24
N PHE A 153 -14.74 16.37 13.36
CA PHE A 153 -15.81 15.45 13.01
C PHE A 153 -15.75 15.02 11.53
N GLU A 154 -15.69 15.99 10.61
CA GLU A 154 -15.58 15.73 9.17
C GLU A 154 -14.31 14.92 8.83
N ARG A 155 -13.16 15.31 9.36
CA ARG A 155 -11.89 14.61 9.15
C ARG A 155 -11.93 13.18 9.70
N SER A 156 -12.59 12.95 10.83
CA SER A 156 -12.71 11.61 11.42
C SER A 156 -13.56 10.70 10.55
N GLN A 157 -14.64 11.20 9.93
CA GLN A 157 -15.42 10.46 8.95
C GLN A 157 -14.60 10.11 7.70
N HIS A 158 -13.78 11.04 7.22
CA HIS A 158 -12.84 10.76 6.13
C HIS A 158 -11.83 9.68 6.48
N ILE A 159 -11.27 9.70 7.71
CA ILE A 159 -10.38 8.65 8.21
C ILE A 159 -11.13 7.31 8.24
N ALA A 160 -12.34 7.26 8.79
CA ALA A 160 -13.14 6.04 8.86
C ALA A 160 -13.42 5.46 7.46
N SER A 161 -13.81 6.30 6.49
CA SER A 161 -14.01 5.88 5.11
C SER A 161 -12.74 5.37 4.46
N GLY A 162 -11.60 6.06 4.63
CA GLY A 162 -10.31 5.63 4.09
C GLY A 162 -9.83 4.32 4.74
N ASN A 163 -10.16 4.11 6.00
CA ASN A 163 -9.83 2.90 6.72
C ASN A 163 -10.67 1.69 6.27
N ASN A 164 -11.93 1.90 5.88
CA ASN A 164 -12.75 0.85 5.24
C ASN A 164 -12.17 0.44 3.87
N ASP A 165 -11.71 1.40 3.07
CA ASP A 165 -11.00 1.09 1.81
C ASP A 165 -9.71 0.30 2.06
N LEU A 166 -8.93 0.73 3.07
CA LEU A 166 -7.72 0.01 3.47
C LEU A 166 -8.03 -1.42 3.95
N SER A 167 -9.12 -1.62 4.69
CA SER A 167 -9.59 -2.97 5.10
C SER A 167 -9.87 -3.84 3.88
N SER A 168 -10.68 -3.35 2.95
CA SER A 168 -11.03 -4.07 1.71
C SER A 168 -9.79 -4.46 0.91
N ARG A 169 -8.84 -3.54 0.76
CA ARG A 169 -7.56 -3.80 0.07
C ARG A 169 -6.69 -4.79 0.82
N THR A 170 -6.69 -4.76 2.15
CA THR A 170 -5.94 -5.71 2.99
C THR A 170 -6.54 -7.12 2.87
N GLU A 171 -7.87 -7.25 2.85
CA GLU A 171 -8.57 -8.51 2.61
C GLU A 171 -8.29 -9.07 1.21
N GLN A 172 -8.35 -8.22 0.18
CA GLN A 172 -8.00 -8.62 -1.19
C GLN A 172 -6.54 -9.06 -1.28
N GLN A 173 -5.62 -8.35 -0.62
CA GLN A 173 -4.21 -8.71 -0.60
C GLN A 173 -3.98 -10.05 0.11
N ALA A 174 -4.71 -10.32 1.20
CA ALA A 174 -4.67 -11.62 1.87
C ALA A 174 -5.07 -12.75 0.92
N SER A 175 -6.19 -12.58 0.19
CA SER A 175 -6.64 -13.57 -0.79
C SER A 175 -5.65 -13.78 -1.94
N SER A 176 -5.03 -12.71 -2.47
CA SER A 176 -3.99 -12.83 -3.50
C SER A 176 -2.72 -13.51 -2.99
N LEU A 177 -2.35 -13.29 -1.73
CA LEU A 177 -1.21 -13.98 -1.10
C LEU A 177 -1.49 -15.47 -0.92
N GLU A 178 -2.72 -15.86 -0.56
CA GLU A 178 -3.12 -17.25 -0.43
C GLU A 178 -3.05 -17.99 -1.78
N GLU A 179 -3.54 -17.38 -2.86
CA GLU A 179 -3.43 -17.93 -4.22
C GLU A 179 -1.96 -18.00 -4.68
N THR A 180 -1.16 -17.00 -4.34
CA THR A 180 0.29 -17.00 -4.63
C THR A 180 1.01 -18.10 -3.87
N ALA A 181 0.72 -18.29 -2.58
CA ALA A 181 1.31 -19.34 -1.76
C ALA A 181 0.96 -20.73 -2.31
N SER A 182 -0.31 -20.97 -2.63
CA SER A 182 -0.75 -22.24 -3.25
C SER A 182 -0.07 -22.49 -4.60
N SER A 183 0.06 -21.45 -5.43
CA SER A 183 0.79 -21.54 -6.70
C SER A 183 2.27 -21.86 -6.50
N MET A 184 2.90 -21.30 -5.46
CA MET A 184 4.31 -21.58 -5.12
C MET A 184 4.50 -23.00 -4.60
N GLU A 185 3.57 -23.55 -3.82
CA GLU A 185 3.60 -24.97 -3.41
C GLU A 185 3.49 -25.90 -4.61
N GLN A 186 2.58 -25.62 -5.55
CA GLN A 186 2.44 -26.41 -6.77
C GLN A 186 3.69 -26.31 -7.66
N LEU A 187 4.29 -25.13 -7.79
CA LEU A 187 5.54 -24.93 -8.50
C LEU A 187 6.69 -25.69 -7.83
N ALA A 188 6.81 -25.63 -6.50
CA ALA A 188 7.82 -26.37 -5.75
C ALA A 188 7.70 -27.89 -6.00
N SER A 189 6.48 -28.41 -5.97
CA SER A 189 6.21 -29.83 -6.28
C SER A 189 6.59 -30.19 -7.71
N THR A 190 6.25 -29.34 -8.69
CA THR A 190 6.53 -29.60 -10.11
C THR A 190 8.02 -29.56 -10.40
N VAL A 191 8.74 -28.58 -9.84
CA VAL A 191 10.20 -28.47 -9.97
C VAL A 191 10.90 -29.64 -9.29
N GLY A 192 10.43 -30.08 -8.12
CA GLY A 192 10.92 -31.30 -7.46
C GLY A 192 10.76 -32.54 -8.34
N HIS A 193 9.57 -32.73 -8.94
CA HIS A 193 9.35 -33.83 -9.89
C HIS A 193 10.24 -33.73 -11.13
N ASN A 194 10.49 -32.53 -11.66
CA ASN A 194 11.39 -32.34 -12.79
C ASN A 194 12.83 -32.74 -12.45
N ALA A 195 13.33 -32.37 -11.26
CA ALA A 195 14.65 -32.78 -10.81
C ALA A 195 14.77 -34.31 -10.70
N ASP A 196 13.77 -34.97 -10.11
CA ASP A 196 13.75 -36.43 -9.98
C ASP A 196 13.63 -37.15 -11.32
N ASN A 197 12.79 -36.63 -12.24
CA ASN A 197 12.65 -37.17 -13.60
C ASN A 197 13.94 -37.02 -14.40
N ALA A 198 14.62 -35.88 -14.29
CA ALA A 198 15.89 -35.65 -14.95
C ALA A 198 16.97 -36.63 -14.44
N ARG A 199 17.06 -36.84 -13.12
CA ARG A 199 17.97 -37.85 -12.54
C ARG A 199 17.67 -39.27 -13.04
N GLN A 200 16.40 -39.67 -13.08
CA GLN A 200 16.00 -40.97 -13.63
C GLN A 200 16.34 -41.11 -15.12
N ALA A 201 16.11 -40.06 -15.91
CA ALA A 201 16.44 -40.05 -17.33
C ALA A 201 17.96 -40.13 -17.58
N SER A 202 18.77 -39.43 -16.77
CA SER A 202 20.24 -39.52 -16.79
C SER A 202 20.71 -40.96 -16.50
N GLN A 203 20.15 -41.61 -15.47
CA GLN A 203 20.46 -43.01 -15.16
C GLN A 203 20.09 -43.95 -16.34
N LEU A 204 18.90 -43.77 -16.93
CA LEU A 204 18.46 -44.58 -18.07
C LEU A 204 19.35 -44.37 -19.31
N ALA A 205 19.82 -43.14 -19.54
CA ALA A 205 20.79 -42.84 -20.58
C ALA A 205 22.15 -43.53 -20.32
N GLY A 206 22.59 -43.59 -19.07
CA GLY A 206 23.77 -44.36 -18.66
C GLY A 206 23.66 -45.85 -18.98
N ASP A 207 22.52 -46.47 -18.64
CA ASP A 207 22.26 -47.89 -18.94
C ASP A 207 22.17 -48.17 -20.45
N ALA A 208 21.54 -47.27 -21.20
CA ALA A 208 21.47 -47.34 -22.66
C ALA A 208 22.87 -47.21 -23.30
N THR A 209 23.73 -46.35 -22.76
CA THR A 209 25.11 -46.16 -23.21
C THR A 209 25.95 -47.43 -23.00
N LEU A 210 25.82 -48.08 -21.82
CA LEU A 210 26.43 -49.37 -21.53
C LEU A 210 25.99 -50.46 -22.51
N THR A 211 24.69 -50.51 -22.81
CA THR A 211 24.11 -51.48 -23.77
C THR A 211 24.59 -51.23 -25.20
N ALA A 212 24.66 -49.97 -25.63
CA ALA A 212 25.17 -49.59 -26.94
C ALA A 212 26.67 -49.93 -27.09
N ARG A 213 27.48 -49.71 -26.04
CA ARG A 213 28.90 -50.12 -26.04
C ARG A 213 29.07 -51.62 -26.21
N ARG A 214 28.31 -52.44 -25.46
CA ARG A 214 28.34 -53.90 -25.62
C ARG A 214 27.92 -54.34 -27.02
N SER A 215 26.86 -53.72 -27.57
CA SER A 215 26.44 -53.96 -28.95
C SER A 215 27.55 -53.60 -29.96
N GLY A 216 28.29 -52.51 -29.72
CA GLY A 216 29.44 -52.12 -30.52
C GLY A 216 30.59 -53.13 -30.48
N GLU A 217 30.89 -53.71 -29.31
CA GLU A 217 31.88 -54.78 -29.15
C GLU A 217 31.47 -56.03 -29.95
N GLU A 218 30.21 -56.46 -29.85
CA GLU A 218 29.70 -57.61 -30.63
C GLU A 218 29.76 -57.37 -32.14
N VAL A 219 29.45 -56.15 -32.59
CA VAL A 219 29.62 -55.77 -34.00
C VAL A 219 31.10 -55.85 -34.42
N GLY A 220 32.02 -55.45 -33.56
CA GLY A 220 33.47 -55.61 -33.77
C GLY A 220 33.87 -57.07 -33.98
N ASN A 221 33.38 -57.98 -33.12
CA ASN A 221 33.62 -59.42 -33.24
C ASN A 221 33.08 -59.99 -34.57
N ILE A 222 31.93 -59.50 -35.04
CA ILE A 222 31.35 -59.91 -36.34
C ILE A 222 32.24 -59.45 -37.50
N VAL A 223 32.81 -58.23 -37.44
CA VAL A 223 33.75 -57.75 -38.47
C VAL A 223 34.98 -58.65 -38.54
N GLU A 224 35.56 -59.00 -37.40
CA GLU A 224 36.71 -59.92 -37.32
C GLU A 224 36.37 -61.29 -37.93
N THR A 225 35.21 -61.86 -37.57
CA THR A 225 34.75 -63.14 -38.15
C THR A 225 34.57 -63.05 -39.67
N MET A 226 34.03 -61.94 -40.20
CA MET A 226 33.89 -61.75 -41.65
C MET A 226 35.25 -61.64 -42.36
N GLN A 227 36.24 -61.02 -41.72
CA GLN A 227 37.61 -60.98 -42.24
C GLN A 227 38.25 -62.37 -42.28
N GLU A 228 38.06 -63.18 -41.24
CA GLU A 228 38.50 -64.57 -41.21
C GLU A 228 37.83 -65.42 -42.30
N ILE A 229 36.51 -65.27 -42.50
CA ILE A 229 35.77 -65.96 -43.56
C ILE A 229 36.28 -65.53 -44.94
N SER A 230 36.56 -64.24 -45.14
CA SER A 230 37.12 -63.71 -46.40
C SER A 230 38.50 -64.32 -46.67
N ALA A 231 39.39 -64.32 -45.67
CA ALA A 231 40.73 -64.91 -45.77
C ALA A 231 40.66 -66.41 -46.07
N SER A 232 39.79 -67.16 -45.37
CA SER A 232 39.58 -68.59 -45.63
C SER A 232 39.02 -68.83 -47.03
N SER A 233 38.13 -67.97 -47.53
CA SER A 233 37.55 -68.10 -48.87
C SER A 233 38.59 -67.84 -49.98
N HIS A 234 39.48 -66.87 -49.78
CA HIS A 234 40.63 -66.65 -50.66
C HIS A 234 41.56 -67.87 -50.71
N GLN A 235 41.87 -68.46 -49.55
CA GLN A 235 42.69 -69.66 -49.49
C GLN A 235 42.05 -70.84 -50.24
N VAL A 236 40.71 -70.98 -50.16
CA VAL A 236 39.98 -71.98 -50.96
C VAL A 236 40.09 -71.67 -52.45
N ALA A 237 39.95 -70.41 -52.87
CA ALA A 237 40.10 -70.01 -54.28
C ALA A 237 41.49 -70.36 -54.84
N ASP A 238 42.55 -70.20 -54.04
CA ASP A 238 43.91 -70.58 -54.40
C ASP A 238 44.04 -72.10 -54.57
N ILE A 239 43.46 -72.90 -53.67
CA ILE A 239 43.45 -74.37 -53.76
C ILE A 239 42.72 -74.82 -55.04
N ILE A 240 41.56 -74.23 -55.35
CA ILE A 240 40.81 -74.53 -56.56
C ILE A 240 41.63 -74.20 -57.81
N THR A 241 42.45 -73.14 -57.77
CA THR A 241 43.40 -72.81 -58.84
C THR A 241 44.45 -73.90 -59.05
N VAL A 242 44.99 -74.47 -57.97
CA VAL A 242 45.91 -75.61 -58.05
C VAL A 242 45.21 -76.85 -58.63
N ILE A 243 43.97 -77.14 -58.21
CA ILE A 243 43.20 -78.29 -58.72
C ILE A 243 42.93 -78.16 -60.23
N ASP A 244 42.54 -76.97 -60.69
CA ASP A 244 42.31 -76.67 -62.11
C ASP A 244 43.60 -76.87 -62.94
N ASN A 245 44.74 -76.40 -62.40
CA ASN A 245 46.06 -76.64 -63.01
C ASN A 245 46.43 -78.13 -63.07
N ILE A 246 46.16 -78.90 -62.01
CA ILE A 246 46.40 -80.36 -61.99
C ILE A 246 45.50 -81.06 -63.01
N ALA A 247 44.22 -80.67 -63.11
CA ALA A 247 43.29 -81.21 -64.09
C ALA A 247 43.75 -80.91 -65.53
N PHE A 248 44.25 -79.70 -65.79
CA PHE A 248 44.83 -79.33 -67.08
C PHE A 248 46.08 -80.16 -67.41
N GLN A 249 47.03 -80.28 -66.47
CA GLN A 249 48.22 -81.11 -66.65
C GLN A 249 47.87 -82.58 -66.92
N THR A 250 46.90 -83.12 -66.17
CA THR A 250 46.40 -84.50 -66.35
C THR A 250 45.75 -84.69 -67.72
N ASN A 251 45.00 -83.70 -68.22
CA ASN A 251 44.40 -83.71 -69.54
C ASN A 251 45.48 -83.72 -70.66
N ILE A 252 46.57 -82.96 -70.50
CA ILE A 252 47.71 -82.99 -71.44
C ILE A 252 48.45 -84.33 -71.38
N LEU A 253 48.71 -84.87 -70.19
CA LEU A 253 49.32 -86.18 -69.99
C LEU A 253 48.50 -87.30 -70.66
N ALA A 254 47.18 -87.27 -70.46
CA ALA A 254 46.26 -88.23 -71.05
C ALA A 254 46.21 -88.11 -72.58
N LEU A 255 46.22 -86.88 -73.12
CA LEU A 255 46.34 -86.66 -74.56
C LEU A 255 47.64 -87.26 -75.12
N ASN A 256 48.78 -87.01 -74.47
CA ASN A 256 50.06 -87.56 -74.87
C ASN A 256 50.04 -89.11 -74.83
N ALA A 257 49.44 -89.68 -73.79
CA ALA A 257 49.27 -91.14 -73.66
C ALA A 257 48.35 -91.71 -74.76
N SER A 258 47.25 -91.05 -75.10
CA SER A 258 46.37 -91.46 -76.21
C SER A 258 47.10 -91.44 -77.56
N VAL A 259 47.97 -90.44 -77.78
CA VAL A 259 48.80 -90.34 -79.00
C VAL A 259 49.81 -91.48 -79.06
N GLU A 260 50.52 -91.77 -77.97
CA GLU A 260 51.52 -92.84 -77.93
C GLU A 260 50.85 -94.23 -78.03
N ALA A 261 49.66 -94.39 -77.44
CA ALA A 261 48.86 -95.61 -77.58
C ALA A 261 48.39 -95.83 -79.03
N ALA A 262 48.01 -94.76 -79.75
CA ALA A 262 47.70 -94.84 -81.18
C ALA A 262 48.94 -95.21 -82.02
N ARG A 263 50.11 -94.73 -81.61
CA ARG A 263 51.40 -95.03 -82.24
C ARG A 263 51.83 -96.50 -82.09
N ALA A 264 51.44 -97.15 -80.99
CA ALA A 264 51.69 -98.57 -80.73
C ALA A 264 50.73 -99.54 -81.48
N GLY A 265 49.76 -99.03 -82.25
CA GLY A 265 48.87 -99.82 -83.09
C GLY A 265 47.97 -100.79 -82.30
N GLU A 266 47.88 -102.06 -82.73
CA GLU A 266 47.02 -103.07 -82.10
C GLU A 266 47.37 -103.36 -80.63
N HIS A 267 48.65 -103.24 -80.24
CA HIS A 267 49.11 -103.46 -78.87
C HIS A 267 48.75 -102.31 -77.91
N GLY A 268 48.41 -101.13 -78.43
CA GLY A 268 48.08 -99.94 -77.65
C GLY A 268 46.59 -99.74 -77.37
N LYS A 269 45.69 -100.56 -77.93
CA LYS A 269 44.22 -100.37 -77.83
C LYS A 269 43.71 -100.25 -76.40
N GLY A 270 44.18 -101.10 -75.48
CA GLY A 270 43.79 -101.04 -74.07
C GLY A 270 44.25 -99.76 -73.37
N PHE A 271 45.47 -99.30 -73.67
CA PHE A 271 46.03 -98.06 -73.15
C PHE A 271 45.31 -96.81 -73.71
N ALA A 272 44.90 -96.85 -74.98
CA ALA A 272 44.15 -95.75 -75.60
C ALA A 272 42.80 -95.51 -74.93
N VAL A 273 42.09 -96.58 -74.53
CA VAL A 273 40.81 -96.48 -73.80
C VAL A 273 41.01 -95.87 -72.41
N VAL A 274 42.02 -96.34 -71.67
CA VAL A 274 42.35 -95.78 -70.34
C VAL A 274 42.76 -94.32 -70.45
N ALA A 275 43.59 -93.96 -71.44
CA ALA A 275 44.02 -92.58 -71.67
C ALA A 275 42.82 -91.66 -72.00
N GLN A 276 41.86 -92.14 -72.80
CA GLN A 276 40.63 -91.38 -73.09
C GLN A 276 39.74 -91.22 -71.85
N GLU A 277 39.63 -92.24 -70.99
CA GLU A 277 38.86 -92.16 -69.74
C GLU A 277 39.52 -91.19 -68.74
N VAL A 278 40.85 -91.25 -68.59
CA VAL A 278 41.61 -90.30 -67.76
C VAL A 278 41.44 -88.87 -68.29
N ARG A 279 41.42 -88.68 -69.61
CA ARG A 279 41.17 -87.38 -70.24
C ARG A 279 39.77 -86.85 -69.93
N SER A 280 38.76 -87.72 -70.04
CA SER A 280 37.37 -87.39 -69.69
C SER A 280 37.26 -86.99 -68.21
N LEU A 281 37.89 -87.74 -67.30
CA LEU A 281 37.92 -87.44 -65.87
C LEU A 281 38.63 -86.12 -65.56
N ALA A 282 39.74 -85.84 -66.25
CA ALA A 282 40.47 -84.58 -66.13
C ALA A 282 39.60 -83.39 -66.59
N SER A 283 38.91 -83.51 -67.73
CA SER A 283 37.97 -82.48 -68.19
C SER A 283 36.79 -82.26 -67.23
N ARG A 284 36.23 -83.33 -66.67
CA ARG A 284 35.19 -83.23 -65.63
C ARG A 284 35.71 -82.53 -64.38
N SER A 285 36.94 -82.82 -63.96
CA SER A 285 37.57 -82.19 -62.80
C SER A 285 37.82 -80.70 -63.03
N ALA A 286 38.27 -80.30 -64.22
CA ALA A 286 38.46 -78.88 -64.58
C ALA A 286 37.12 -78.12 -64.58
N ASN A 287 36.06 -78.72 -65.15
CA ASN A 287 34.73 -78.11 -65.14
C ASN A 287 34.19 -77.94 -63.70
N ALA A 288 34.33 -78.96 -62.85
CA ALA A 288 33.93 -78.88 -61.44
C ALA A 288 34.75 -77.81 -60.68
N ALA A 289 36.07 -77.73 -60.91
CA ALA A 289 36.91 -76.70 -60.32
C ALA A 289 36.45 -75.28 -60.75
N LYS A 290 36.06 -75.09 -62.01
CA LYS A 290 35.54 -73.80 -62.50
C LYS A 290 34.18 -73.43 -61.87
N GLU A 291 33.28 -74.40 -61.71
CA GLU A 291 32.01 -74.18 -61.01
C GLU A 291 32.23 -73.81 -59.54
N ILE A 292 33.12 -74.52 -58.82
CA ILE A 292 33.46 -74.20 -57.44
C ILE A 292 34.07 -72.80 -57.35
N ARG A 293 35.01 -72.45 -58.24
CA ARG A 293 35.59 -71.10 -58.27
C ARG A 293 34.50 -70.02 -58.40
N THR A 294 33.55 -70.21 -59.31
CA THR A 294 32.45 -69.26 -59.50
C THR A 294 31.61 -69.09 -58.22
N LEU A 295 31.36 -70.17 -57.48
CA LEU A 295 30.64 -70.12 -56.20
C LEU A 295 31.45 -69.43 -55.09
N ILE A 296 32.78 -69.64 -55.07
CA ILE A 296 33.67 -68.97 -54.12
C ILE A 296 33.76 -67.47 -54.41
N ASP A 297 33.91 -67.07 -55.68
CA ASP A 297 33.92 -65.65 -56.08
C ASP A 297 32.61 -64.96 -55.71
N ALA A 298 31.47 -65.63 -55.93
CA ALA A 298 30.16 -65.12 -55.51
C ALA A 298 30.04 -65.03 -53.98
N SER A 299 30.66 -65.94 -53.23
CA SER A 299 30.66 -65.93 -51.76
C SER A 299 31.54 -64.81 -51.22
N LEU A 300 32.73 -64.59 -51.79
CA LEU A 300 33.61 -63.46 -51.48
C LEU A 300 32.88 -62.12 -51.68
N GLY A 301 32.18 -61.94 -52.81
CA GLY A 301 31.38 -60.73 -53.05
C GLY A 301 30.27 -60.51 -52.02
N LYS A 302 29.65 -61.58 -51.49
CA LYS A 302 28.67 -61.49 -50.40
C LYS A 302 29.31 -61.15 -49.06
N VAL A 303 30.48 -61.72 -48.77
CA VAL A 303 31.24 -61.44 -47.54
C VAL A 303 31.70 -59.98 -47.54
N ASP A 304 32.22 -59.45 -48.64
CA ASP A 304 32.61 -58.04 -48.76
C ASP A 304 31.42 -57.10 -48.53
N ALA A 305 30.28 -57.37 -49.17
CA ALA A 305 29.06 -56.61 -48.94
C ALA A 305 28.57 -56.71 -47.48
N GLY A 306 28.72 -57.88 -46.85
CA GLY A 306 28.44 -58.10 -45.44
C GLY A 306 29.35 -57.26 -44.53
N THR A 307 30.65 -57.31 -44.74
CA THR A 307 31.67 -56.54 -44.01
C THR A 307 31.38 -55.04 -44.08
N GLN A 308 31.03 -54.51 -45.25
CA GLN A 308 30.67 -53.09 -45.40
C GLN A 308 29.43 -52.71 -44.56
N ARG A 309 28.39 -53.55 -44.56
CA ARG A 309 27.17 -53.29 -43.76
C ARG A 309 27.43 -53.35 -42.26
N VAL A 310 28.23 -54.30 -41.81
CA VAL A 310 28.57 -54.45 -40.39
C VAL A 310 29.47 -53.30 -39.94
N ASN A 311 30.45 -52.87 -40.74
CA ASN A 311 31.24 -51.66 -40.46
C ASN A 311 30.36 -50.41 -40.31
N HIS A 312 29.40 -50.22 -41.22
CA HIS A 312 28.43 -49.12 -41.11
C HIS A 312 27.58 -49.22 -39.84
N ALA A 313 27.13 -50.44 -39.47
CA ALA A 313 26.42 -50.65 -38.22
C ALA A 313 27.30 -50.30 -37.00
N GLY A 314 28.59 -50.62 -37.03
CA GLY A 314 29.55 -50.25 -35.99
C GLY A 314 29.71 -48.74 -35.84
N GLN A 315 29.81 -48.01 -36.96
CA GLN A 315 29.84 -46.55 -36.96
C GLN A 315 28.55 -45.97 -36.37
N THR A 316 27.39 -46.52 -36.76
CA THR A 316 26.08 -46.09 -36.25
C THR A 316 25.96 -46.30 -34.74
N MET A 317 26.55 -47.37 -34.20
CA MET A 317 26.60 -47.60 -32.74
C MET A 317 27.47 -46.58 -32.01
N GLN A 318 28.59 -46.14 -32.60
CA GLN A 318 29.41 -45.06 -32.03
C GLN A 318 28.64 -43.73 -31.99
N ASP A 319 27.93 -43.40 -33.08
CA ASP A 319 27.09 -42.21 -33.16
C ASP A 319 25.94 -42.26 -32.14
N LEU A 320 25.34 -43.44 -31.92
CA LEU A 320 24.33 -43.68 -30.89
C LEU A 320 24.88 -43.42 -29.49
N VAL A 321 26.06 -43.96 -29.15
CA VAL A 321 26.72 -43.71 -27.86
C VAL A 321 26.93 -42.21 -27.64
N ALA A 322 27.44 -41.50 -28.64
CA ALA A 322 27.65 -40.05 -28.56
C ALA A 322 26.34 -39.27 -28.41
N ALA A 323 25.26 -39.70 -29.05
CA ALA A 323 23.94 -39.08 -28.91
C ALA A 323 23.34 -39.30 -27.52
N VAL A 324 23.41 -40.52 -26.98
CA VAL A 324 22.88 -40.84 -25.65
C VAL A 324 23.69 -40.16 -24.55
N GLN A 325 25.01 -40.04 -24.70
CA GLN A 325 25.84 -39.28 -23.76
C GLN A 325 25.40 -37.82 -23.68
N ARG A 326 25.15 -37.17 -24.83
CA ARG A 326 24.62 -35.80 -24.85
C ARG A 326 23.26 -35.67 -24.15
N VAL A 327 22.40 -36.69 -24.26
CA VAL A 327 21.13 -36.71 -23.52
C VAL A 327 21.38 -36.76 -22.02
N SER A 328 22.33 -37.60 -21.56
CA SER A 328 22.73 -37.67 -20.15
C SER A 328 23.20 -36.31 -19.63
N ASP A 329 24.09 -35.64 -20.39
CA ASP A 329 24.63 -34.34 -20.01
C ASP A 329 23.52 -33.27 -19.88
N ILE A 330 22.55 -33.25 -20.82
CA ILE A 330 21.39 -32.34 -20.75
C ILE A 330 20.51 -32.65 -19.54
N MET A 331 20.31 -33.93 -19.21
CA MET A 331 19.51 -34.31 -18.04
C MET A 331 20.19 -33.87 -16.74
N ASP A 332 21.51 -33.95 -16.65
CA ASP A 332 22.27 -33.47 -15.50
C ASP A 332 22.17 -31.93 -15.35
N GLU A 333 22.23 -31.19 -16.46
CA GLU A 333 22.00 -29.73 -16.47
C GLU A 333 20.57 -29.37 -16.02
N ILE A 334 19.54 -30.10 -16.49
CA ILE A 334 18.15 -29.89 -16.06
C ILE A 334 17.98 -30.17 -14.57
N ALA A 335 18.61 -31.23 -14.05
CA ALA A 335 18.56 -31.56 -12.63
C ALA A 335 19.19 -30.43 -11.78
N ALA A 336 20.36 -29.93 -12.18
CA ALA A 336 21.02 -28.82 -11.50
C ALA A 336 20.19 -27.52 -11.55
N ALA A 337 19.65 -27.17 -12.73
CA ALA A 337 18.79 -26.00 -12.88
C ALA A 337 17.50 -26.10 -12.07
N SER A 338 16.91 -27.30 -11.99
CA SER A 338 15.71 -27.55 -11.17
C SER A 338 16.00 -27.42 -9.68
N GLU A 339 17.19 -27.85 -9.22
CA GLU A 339 17.62 -27.67 -7.83
C GLU A 339 17.83 -26.19 -7.48
N GLU A 340 18.41 -25.41 -8.39
CA GLU A 340 18.52 -23.95 -8.24
C GLU A 340 17.13 -23.27 -8.21
N GLN A 341 16.22 -23.66 -9.10
CA GLN A 341 14.83 -23.18 -9.08
C GLN A 341 14.13 -23.51 -7.75
N SER A 342 14.31 -24.72 -7.22
CA SER A 342 13.75 -25.13 -5.93
C SER A 342 14.22 -24.22 -4.79
N ASN A 343 15.53 -23.93 -4.75
CA ASN A 343 16.10 -22.98 -3.79
C ASN A 343 15.52 -21.56 -3.97
N GLY A 344 15.36 -21.10 -5.21
CA GLY A 344 14.72 -19.82 -5.52
C GLY A 344 13.27 -19.74 -5.05
N ILE A 345 12.48 -20.80 -5.26
CA ILE A 345 11.10 -20.91 -4.76
C ILE A 345 11.07 -20.87 -3.23
N GLY A 346 12.04 -21.51 -2.56
CA GLY A 346 12.19 -21.42 -1.11
C GLY A 346 12.34 -19.98 -0.61
N GLN A 347 13.14 -19.15 -1.29
CA GLN A 347 13.30 -17.73 -0.95
C GLN A 347 12.01 -16.94 -1.19
N VAL A 348 11.29 -17.22 -2.28
CA VAL A 348 10.01 -16.57 -2.58
C VAL A 348 8.97 -16.93 -1.52
N ASN A 349 8.88 -18.19 -1.10
CA ASN A 349 7.99 -18.61 -0.01
C ASN A 349 8.28 -17.85 1.29
N GLN A 350 9.56 -17.62 1.62
CA GLN A 350 9.91 -16.82 2.79
C GLN A 350 9.46 -15.35 2.65
N ALA A 351 9.56 -14.77 1.45
CA ALA A 351 9.06 -13.42 1.19
C ALA A 351 7.53 -13.35 1.28
N VAL A 352 6.80 -14.35 0.78
CA VAL A 352 5.34 -14.46 0.90
C VAL A 352 4.92 -14.55 2.37
N ALA A 353 5.61 -15.34 3.19
CA ALA A 353 5.36 -15.42 4.63
C ALA A 353 5.58 -14.07 5.34
N GLN A 354 6.60 -13.31 4.94
CA GLN A 354 6.82 -11.96 5.47
C GLN A 354 5.72 -10.99 5.03
N MET A 355 5.24 -11.10 3.79
CA MET A 355 4.11 -10.29 3.30
C MET A 355 2.83 -10.60 4.07
N ASP A 356 2.56 -11.87 4.38
CA ASP A 356 1.41 -12.27 5.22
C ASP A 356 1.46 -11.62 6.60
N GLN A 357 2.64 -11.61 7.24
CA GLN A 357 2.83 -10.91 8.52
C GLN A 357 2.49 -9.40 8.43
N VAL A 358 2.88 -8.74 7.34
CA VAL A 358 2.56 -7.33 7.09
C VAL A 358 1.05 -7.13 6.87
N VAL A 359 0.39 -8.03 6.15
CA VAL A 359 -1.07 -8.00 5.95
C VAL A 359 -1.80 -8.14 7.29
N GLN A 360 -1.39 -9.08 8.14
CA GLN A 360 -1.94 -9.24 9.49
C GLN A 360 -1.72 -7.98 10.34
N GLN A 361 -0.53 -7.38 10.26
CA GLN A 361 -0.24 -6.12 10.95
C GLN A 361 -1.11 -4.97 10.42
N ASN A 362 -1.32 -4.88 9.10
CA ASN A 362 -2.20 -3.89 8.50
C ASN A 362 -3.65 -4.08 8.98
N ALA A 363 -4.13 -5.31 9.08
CA ALA A 363 -5.46 -5.60 9.61
C ALA A 363 -5.61 -5.10 11.07
N GLN A 364 -4.58 -5.29 11.90
CA GLN A 364 -4.56 -4.74 13.26
C GLN A 364 -4.54 -3.21 13.29
N LEU A 365 -3.72 -2.58 12.44
CA LEU A 365 -3.64 -1.13 12.31
C LEU A 365 -4.95 -0.53 11.82
N VAL A 366 -5.63 -1.18 10.88
CA VAL A 366 -6.97 -0.80 10.41
C VAL A 366 -7.95 -0.83 11.57
N GLN A 367 -7.97 -1.89 12.38
CA GLN A 367 -8.85 -1.95 13.55
C GLN A 367 -8.53 -0.86 14.58
N GLN A 368 -7.25 -0.57 14.80
CA GLN A 368 -6.83 0.49 15.71
C GLN A 368 -7.23 1.88 15.19
N ALA A 369 -7.01 2.15 13.90
CA ALA A 369 -7.38 3.41 13.25
C ALA A 369 -8.90 3.64 13.26
N ALA A 370 -9.70 2.59 13.04
CA ALA A 370 -11.16 2.67 13.17
C ALA A 370 -11.59 3.10 14.57
N ARG A 371 -10.99 2.50 15.62
CA ARG A 371 -11.28 2.88 17.02
C ARG A 371 -10.90 4.33 17.28
N SER A 372 -9.70 4.76 16.89
CA SER A 372 -9.25 6.14 17.07
C SER A 372 -10.14 7.15 16.32
N ALA A 373 -10.60 6.81 15.11
CA ALA A 373 -11.52 7.67 14.35
C ALA A 373 -12.87 7.82 15.07
N ASN A 374 -13.43 6.73 15.61
CA ASN A 374 -14.68 6.78 16.38
C ASN A 374 -14.51 7.56 17.69
N GLU A 375 -13.37 7.44 18.37
CA GLU A 375 -13.05 8.23 19.57
C GLU A 375 -12.96 9.72 19.26
N LEU A 376 -12.28 10.10 18.16
CA LEU A 376 -12.22 11.50 17.69
C LEU A 376 -13.60 12.04 17.30
N GLU A 377 -14.43 11.23 16.67
CA GLU A 377 -15.82 11.60 16.34
C GLU A 377 -16.64 11.87 17.62
N SER A 378 -16.51 11.00 18.62
CA SER A 378 -17.17 11.18 19.93
C SER A 378 -16.68 12.44 20.65
N GLU A 379 -15.37 12.69 20.65
CA GLU A 379 -14.79 13.86 21.30
C GLU A 379 -15.19 15.16 20.59
N ALA A 380 -15.23 15.16 19.26
CA ALA A 380 -15.76 16.28 18.48
C ALA A 380 -17.24 16.56 18.79
N ALA A 381 -18.05 15.51 18.96
CA ALA A 381 -19.45 15.65 19.37
C ALA A 381 -19.58 16.24 20.78
N ARG A 382 -18.74 15.81 21.74
CA ARG A 382 -18.68 16.36 23.11
C ARG A 382 -18.27 17.83 23.12
N LEU A 383 -17.25 18.20 22.34
CA LEU A 383 -16.82 19.59 22.19
C LEU A 383 -17.96 20.45 21.63
N ARG A 384 -18.67 19.95 20.60
CA ARG A 384 -19.83 20.63 20.02
C ARG A 384 -20.93 20.84 21.05
N GLU A 385 -21.29 19.82 21.82
CA GLU A 385 -22.31 19.90 22.88
C GLU A 385 -21.90 20.90 23.98
N ALA A 386 -20.63 20.88 24.41
CA ALA A 386 -20.11 21.78 25.43
C ALA A 386 -20.21 23.26 25.01
N VAL A 387 -20.00 23.56 23.73
CA VAL A 387 -20.12 24.92 23.19
C VAL A 387 -21.52 25.29 22.70
N GLU A 388 -22.42 24.33 22.52
CA GLU A 388 -23.78 24.54 22.01
C GLU A 388 -24.63 25.43 22.95
N ARG A 389 -24.32 25.42 24.26
CA ARG A 389 -24.97 26.34 25.21
C ARG A 389 -24.65 27.81 24.96
N PHE A 390 -23.55 28.11 24.27
CA PHE A 390 -23.10 29.48 24.03
C PHE A 390 -23.66 30.03 22.72
N ARG A 391 -24.53 31.04 22.81
CA ARG A 391 -25.12 31.75 21.68
C ARG A 391 -24.22 32.92 21.28
N VAL A 392 -23.64 32.85 20.09
CA VAL A 392 -22.68 33.85 19.58
C VAL A 392 -23.31 34.68 18.46
N SER A 393 -23.07 36.00 18.44
CA SER A 393 -23.45 36.89 17.34
C SER A 393 -22.75 36.49 16.05
N GLY A 394 -23.52 36.34 14.97
CA GLY A 394 -22.97 35.98 13.66
C GLY A 394 -23.04 34.48 13.33
N ALA A 395 -23.51 33.64 14.26
CA ALA A 395 -24.09 32.35 13.90
C ALA A 395 -25.46 32.59 13.28
N SER A 396 -25.47 33.19 12.09
CA SER A 396 -26.61 33.08 11.20
C SER A 396 -26.77 31.58 10.97
N THR A 397 -27.71 30.97 11.69
CA THR A 397 -28.38 29.75 11.27
C THR A 397 -29.09 30.10 9.98
N ALA A 398 -28.33 30.26 8.88
CA ALA A 398 -28.84 29.85 7.61
C ALA A 398 -29.17 28.37 7.83
N PRO A 399 -30.44 27.95 7.68
CA PRO A 399 -30.71 26.55 7.53
C PRO A 399 -29.77 26.11 6.42
N LEU A 400 -28.96 25.08 6.67
CA LEU A 400 -28.46 24.28 5.58
C LEU A 400 -29.72 23.74 4.92
N THR A 401 -30.25 24.51 3.96
CA THR A 401 -31.17 23.98 2.97
C THR A 401 -30.33 22.89 2.34
N THR A 402 -30.53 21.67 2.82
CA THR A 402 -30.10 20.46 2.15
C THR A 402 -30.69 20.57 0.76
N ARG A 403 -29.93 21.17 -0.15
CA ARG A 403 -30.19 21.04 -1.56
C ARG A 403 -30.19 19.54 -1.75
N PRO A 404 -31.30 18.93 -2.21
CA PRO A 404 -31.31 17.50 -2.45
C PRO A 404 -30.10 17.24 -3.33
N ILE A 405 -29.15 16.48 -2.81
CA ILE A 405 -28.15 15.86 -3.65
C ILE A 405 -29.01 14.92 -4.49
N LEU A 406 -29.37 15.39 -5.68
CA LEU A 406 -29.83 14.50 -6.75
C LEU A 406 -28.81 13.36 -6.74
N PRO A 407 -29.24 12.10 -6.57
CA PRO A 407 -28.31 10.98 -6.57
C PRO A 407 -27.45 11.14 -7.81
N SER A 408 -26.14 11.33 -7.61
CA SER A 408 -25.16 11.28 -8.67
C SER A 408 -25.48 10.01 -9.43
N ALA A 409 -25.93 10.17 -10.68
CA ALA A 409 -26.33 9.08 -11.53
C ALA A 409 -25.33 7.94 -11.36
N THR A 410 -25.80 6.79 -10.89
CA THR A 410 -25.05 5.54 -10.94
C THR A 410 -24.35 5.49 -12.30
N PRO A 411 -23.03 5.28 -12.36
CA PRO A 411 -22.37 5.09 -13.64
C PRO A 411 -23.09 3.93 -14.31
N ARG A 412 -23.77 4.24 -15.42
CA ARG A 412 -24.42 3.27 -16.27
C ARG A 412 -23.35 2.21 -16.59
N PRO A 413 -23.62 0.91 -16.42
CA PRO A 413 -22.66 -0.11 -16.82
C PRO A 413 -22.33 0.17 -18.29
N ALA A 414 -21.04 0.38 -18.57
CA ALA A 414 -20.55 0.54 -19.92
C ALA A 414 -21.08 -0.66 -20.71
N LYS A 415 -21.83 -0.38 -21.77
CA LYS A 415 -22.27 -1.40 -22.71
C LYS A 415 -20.99 -2.03 -23.22
N VAL A 416 -20.73 -3.29 -22.83
CA VAL A 416 -19.66 -4.10 -23.40
C VAL A 416 -19.95 -4.15 -24.89
N VAL A 417 -19.22 -3.35 -25.65
CA VAL A 417 -19.11 -3.51 -27.08
C VAL A 417 -18.26 -4.77 -27.24
N THR A 418 -18.92 -5.90 -27.45
CA THR A 418 -18.29 -7.07 -28.04
C THR A 418 -17.89 -6.71 -29.47
N THR A 419 -16.77 -6.01 -29.62
CA THR A 419 -15.97 -6.13 -30.82
C THR A 419 -15.43 -7.55 -30.81
N LYS A 420 -16.03 -8.41 -31.63
CA LYS A 420 -15.41 -9.64 -32.07
C LYS A 420 -14.07 -9.26 -32.72
N THR A 421 -12.98 -9.41 -31.99
CA THR A 421 -11.65 -9.51 -32.57
C THR A 421 -11.44 -10.98 -32.96
N PRO A 422 -10.90 -11.29 -34.16
CA PRO A 422 -10.70 -12.66 -34.58
C PRO A 422 -9.62 -13.31 -33.71
N VAL A 423 -9.94 -14.47 -33.14
CA VAL A 423 -8.94 -15.42 -32.65
C VAL A 423 -8.72 -16.38 -33.81
N ASP A 424 -7.66 -16.16 -34.57
CA ASP A 424 -6.99 -17.12 -35.45
C ASP A 424 -5.76 -16.43 -36.05
N GLU A 425 -4.66 -16.34 -35.29
CA GLU A 425 -3.30 -16.20 -35.84
C GLU A 425 -2.24 -16.23 -34.72
N TRP A 426 -2.14 -17.36 -34.00
CA TRP A 426 -0.92 -17.72 -33.26
C TRP A 426 -0.74 -19.24 -33.28
N GLU A 427 -0.69 -19.80 -34.48
CA GLU A 427 -0.05 -21.09 -34.76
C GLU A 427 0.90 -20.90 -35.94
N ALA A 428 2.09 -20.36 -35.66
CA ALA A 428 3.34 -20.57 -36.41
C ALA A 428 4.34 -19.49 -35.99
N PHE A 429 5.22 -19.80 -35.04
CA PHE A 429 6.62 -19.39 -35.05
C PHE A 429 7.44 -20.34 -34.18
#